data_AF-A0A1H4MAE1-F1
#
_entry.id   AF-A0A1H4MAE1-F1
#
_cell.length_a   1.000
_cell.length_b   1.000
_cell.length_c   1.000
_cell.angle_alpha   90.00
_cell.angle_beta   90.00
_cell.angle_gamma   90.00
#
_symmetry.space_group_name_H-M   'P 1'
#
loop_
_entity.id
_entity.type
_entity.pdbx_description
1 polymer ?
#
loop_
_entity_poly.entity_id
_entity_poly.type
_entity_poly.pdbx_seq_one_letter_code
_entity_poly.pdbx_strand_id
1 'polypeptide(L)'
;MSIVPIDVGQEPNDETGDPLRDGGIKINANFAELDNRTAAAQAKAEQGVADAAAARTKADQGIADAAVAKAKADAAVPAVALGTSVAQLVNGVVPASQLPSFVDDVLEFPARADFPAIGETGKIYIAINDGDSPTNPTRQYRWSGAAYVLIPSSPGSTDQVPEGATNQYFSAARVRSTTLAGLGALVNAAIVAGDTVLQALAKLQGQLNAKLGRSEVATDSDKLGGQPAAFYTAPFVGATASTAGIKGLVPAPAAGDQLKFLGADGLYRIPDGPAEVVTNANGTAVKFPDGTMICYAQGGAEKTTSNPNGSIWAGNDDTFTYPVPFKTLAGVIPTVAYSLNAYVWCCVGAGQDLVKCTINGFSGGSNGKYVIRYMAIGRWK
;
A
#
# COMPACT_ATOMS: atom_id res chain seq x y z
N MET A 1 -53.93 -100.71 70.98
CA MET A 1 -54.95 -101.66 70.48
C MET A 1 -56.32 -100.98 70.53
N SER A 2 -57.35 -101.50 69.86
CA SER A 2 -58.71 -100.96 70.03
C SER A 2 -59.32 -101.46 71.34
N ILE A 3 -60.09 -100.61 72.03
CA ILE A 3 -60.92 -101.04 73.15
C ILE A 3 -61.81 -102.18 72.66
N VAL A 4 -61.81 -103.32 73.35
CA VAL A 4 -62.62 -104.49 73.01
C VAL A 4 -63.93 -104.43 73.79
N PRO A 5 -65.09 -104.35 73.14
CA PRO A 5 -66.38 -104.41 73.82
C PRO A 5 -66.58 -105.73 74.56
N ILE A 6 -67.34 -105.71 75.66
CA ILE A 6 -67.80 -106.92 76.35
C ILE A 6 -69.09 -107.36 75.68
N ASP A 7 -69.19 -108.65 75.33
CA ASP A 7 -70.46 -109.21 74.88
C ASP A 7 -71.30 -109.58 76.11
N VAL A 8 -72.49 -109.01 76.21
CA VAL A 8 -73.40 -109.20 77.35
C VAL A 8 -74.43 -110.30 77.09
N GLY A 9 -74.38 -110.96 75.93
CA GLY A 9 -75.42 -111.90 75.49
C GLY A 9 -76.65 -111.18 74.95
N GLN A 10 -77.57 -111.94 74.35
CA GLN A 10 -78.80 -111.37 73.79
C GLN A 10 -79.93 -111.36 74.83
N GLU A 11 -79.94 -112.32 75.76
CA GLU A 11 -80.98 -112.53 76.77
C GLU A 11 -80.37 -112.97 78.13
N PRO A 12 -81.11 -112.82 79.25
CA PRO A 12 -80.62 -113.25 80.56
C PRO A 12 -80.40 -114.77 80.65
N ASN A 13 -79.23 -115.19 81.16
CA ASN A 13 -78.84 -116.60 81.37
C ASN A 13 -78.82 -117.47 80.10
N ASP A 14 -78.60 -116.88 78.93
CA ASP A 14 -78.59 -117.60 77.65
C ASP A 14 -77.26 -118.30 77.30
N GLU A 15 -76.23 -118.12 78.14
CA GLU A 15 -74.86 -118.62 77.96
C GLU A 15 -74.14 -118.13 76.68
N THR A 16 -74.70 -117.13 75.96
CA THR A 16 -74.11 -116.59 74.71
C THR A 16 -73.18 -115.40 74.93
N GLY A 17 -73.29 -114.71 76.07
CA GLY A 17 -72.41 -113.61 76.46
C GLY A 17 -71.05 -114.07 77.00
N ASP A 18 -70.11 -113.14 77.11
CA ASP A 18 -68.82 -113.44 77.73
C ASP A 18 -69.02 -113.89 79.19
N PRO A 19 -68.41 -115.00 79.63
CA PRO A 19 -68.39 -115.35 81.03
C PRO A 19 -67.86 -114.18 81.87
N LEU A 20 -68.34 -114.02 83.11
CA LEU A 20 -67.89 -112.95 84.03
C LEU A 20 -66.35 -112.85 84.13
N ARG A 21 -65.66 -114.00 84.02
CA ARG A 21 -64.20 -114.07 83.99
C ARG A 21 -63.60 -113.43 82.74
N ASP A 22 -64.13 -113.69 81.56
CA ASP A 22 -63.62 -113.18 80.29
C ASP A 22 -63.98 -111.70 80.11
N GLY A 23 -65.18 -111.30 80.54
CA GLY A 23 -65.57 -109.89 80.65
C GLY A 23 -64.62 -109.11 81.58
N GLY A 24 -64.27 -109.67 82.74
CA GLY A 24 -63.29 -109.09 83.67
C GLY A 24 -61.89 -108.95 83.05
N ILE A 25 -61.44 -109.93 82.26
CA ILE A 25 -60.17 -109.86 81.53
C ILE A 25 -60.20 -108.73 80.49
N LYS A 26 -61.28 -108.59 79.71
CA LYS A 26 -61.44 -107.52 78.72
C LYS A 26 -61.45 -106.14 79.38
N ILE A 27 -62.14 -105.99 80.51
CA ILE A 27 -62.14 -104.75 81.30
C ILE A 27 -60.72 -104.37 81.71
N ASN A 28 -59.98 -105.30 82.32
CA ASN A 28 -58.61 -105.05 82.79
C ASN A 28 -57.69 -104.68 81.61
N ALA A 29 -57.82 -105.37 80.47
CA ALA A 29 -57.04 -105.07 79.27
C ALA A 29 -57.37 -103.68 78.68
N ASN A 30 -58.65 -103.29 78.67
CA ASN A 30 -59.08 -101.98 78.20
C ASN A 30 -58.59 -100.85 79.11
N PHE A 31 -58.60 -101.05 80.43
CA PHE A 31 -58.01 -100.08 81.37
C PHE A 31 -56.51 -99.93 81.16
N ALA A 32 -55.77 -101.03 80.99
CA ALA A 32 -54.35 -100.97 80.69
C ALA A 32 -54.05 -100.24 79.36
N GLU A 33 -54.86 -100.44 78.33
CA GLU A 33 -54.74 -99.69 77.07
C GLU A 33 -55.09 -98.20 77.25
N LEU A 34 -56.10 -97.88 78.07
CA LEU A 34 -56.46 -96.50 78.36
C LEU A 34 -55.33 -95.78 79.10
N ASP A 35 -54.67 -96.46 80.04
CA ASP A 35 -53.49 -95.94 80.74
C ASP A 35 -52.35 -95.67 79.74
N ASN A 36 -52.07 -96.60 78.83
CA ASN A 36 -51.06 -96.41 77.77
C ASN A 36 -51.39 -95.22 76.85
N ARG A 37 -52.65 -95.05 76.45
CA ARG A 37 -53.09 -93.91 75.62
C ARG A 37 -53.00 -92.59 76.36
N THR A 38 -53.32 -92.58 77.65
CA THR A 38 -53.21 -91.41 78.52
C THR A 38 -51.76 -91.01 78.69
N ALA A 39 -50.87 -91.98 78.94
CA ALA A 39 -49.43 -91.75 79.02
C ALA A 39 -48.86 -91.22 77.69
N ALA A 40 -49.26 -91.78 76.55
CA ALA A 40 -48.81 -91.32 75.24
C ALA A 40 -49.32 -89.90 74.89
N ALA A 41 -50.58 -89.58 75.26
CA ALA A 41 -51.14 -88.25 75.09
C ALA A 41 -50.45 -87.22 75.99
N GLN A 42 -50.17 -87.60 77.24
CA GLN A 42 -49.43 -86.79 78.19
C GLN A 42 -47.99 -86.52 77.69
N ALA A 43 -47.28 -87.55 77.22
CA ALA A 43 -45.94 -87.40 76.66
C ALA A 43 -45.92 -86.46 75.43
N LYS A 44 -46.94 -86.54 74.54
CA LYS A 44 -47.07 -85.60 73.42
C LYS A 44 -47.37 -84.17 73.87
N ALA A 45 -48.18 -83.99 74.90
CA ALA A 45 -48.47 -82.68 75.47
C ALA A 45 -47.21 -82.06 76.11
N GLU A 46 -46.46 -82.86 76.88
CA GLU A 46 -45.18 -82.47 77.48
C GLU A 46 -44.15 -82.10 76.41
N GLN A 47 -44.06 -82.87 75.32
CA GLN A 47 -43.22 -82.54 74.17
C GLN A 47 -43.63 -81.22 73.51
N GLY A 48 -44.94 -80.98 73.32
CA GLY A 48 -45.44 -79.72 72.76
C GLY A 48 -45.10 -78.50 73.62
N VAL A 49 -45.12 -78.65 74.96
CA VAL A 49 -44.66 -77.62 75.89
C VAL A 49 -43.15 -77.38 75.75
N ALA A 50 -42.36 -78.44 75.62
CA ALA A 50 -40.91 -78.33 75.42
C ALA A 50 -40.55 -77.64 74.09
N ASP A 51 -41.23 -77.99 72.99
CA ASP A 51 -41.03 -77.39 71.68
C ASP A 51 -41.41 -75.90 71.68
N ALA A 52 -42.51 -75.54 72.34
CA ALA A 52 -42.93 -74.15 72.50
C ALA A 52 -41.91 -73.34 73.33
N ALA A 53 -41.36 -73.93 74.41
CA ALA A 53 -40.30 -73.30 75.19
C ALA A 53 -39.03 -73.09 74.35
N ALA A 54 -38.63 -74.08 73.54
CA ALA A 54 -37.48 -73.95 72.65
C ALA A 54 -37.69 -72.87 71.56
N ALA A 55 -38.91 -72.76 71.01
CA ALA A 55 -39.25 -71.71 70.05
C ALA A 55 -39.18 -70.31 70.66
N ARG A 56 -39.65 -70.16 71.91
CA ARG A 56 -39.55 -68.90 72.65
C ARG A 56 -38.09 -68.49 72.87
N THR A 57 -37.23 -69.41 73.30
CA THR A 57 -35.80 -69.15 73.47
C THR A 57 -35.12 -68.69 72.17
N LYS A 58 -35.47 -69.30 71.02
CA LYS A 58 -34.95 -68.86 69.71
C LYS A 58 -35.42 -67.45 69.34
N ALA A 59 -36.67 -67.10 69.63
CA ALA A 59 -37.19 -65.77 69.39
C ALA A 59 -36.48 -64.72 70.27
N ASP A 60 -36.31 -65.02 71.56
CA ASP A 60 -35.59 -64.16 72.51
C ASP A 60 -34.13 -63.95 72.06
N GLN A 61 -33.47 -65.00 71.55
CA GLN A 61 -32.12 -64.90 70.98
C GLN A 61 -32.09 -64.03 69.72
N GLY A 62 -33.06 -64.15 68.82
CA GLY A 62 -33.14 -63.33 67.62
C GLY A 62 -33.31 -61.83 67.93
N ILE A 63 -34.05 -61.50 68.99
CA ILE A 63 -34.17 -60.12 69.49
C ILE A 63 -32.83 -59.62 70.03
N ALA A 64 -32.11 -60.43 70.79
CA ALA A 64 -30.79 -60.09 71.32
C ALA A 64 -29.76 -59.87 70.18
N ASP A 65 -29.74 -60.75 69.18
CA ASP A 65 -28.85 -60.64 68.03
C ASP A 65 -29.12 -59.37 67.21
N ALA A 66 -30.39 -59.02 67.02
CA ALA A 66 -30.79 -57.78 66.35
C ALA A 66 -30.33 -56.53 67.12
N ALA A 67 -30.43 -56.55 68.46
CA ALA A 67 -29.94 -55.45 69.29
C ALA A 67 -28.40 -55.30 69.19
N VAL A 68 -27.66 -56.41 69.17
CA VAL A 68 -26.20 -56.41 68.98
C VAL A 68 -25.82 -55.89 67.58
N ALA A 69 -26.55 -56.28 66.53
CA ALA A 69 -26.31 -55.81 65.17
C ALA A 69 -26.53 -54.29 65.06
N LYS A 70 -27.60 -53.77 65.65
CA LYS A 70 -27.86 -52.33 65.71
C LYS A 70 -26.73 -51.59 66.44
N ALA A 71 -26.28 -52.11 67.59
CA ALA A 71 -25.18 -51.51 68.34
C ALA A 71 -23.86 -51.47 67.54
N LYS A 72 -23.55 -52.54 66.79
CA LYS A 72 -22.39 -52.57 65.89
C LYS A 72 -22.51 -51.58 64.74
N ALA A 73 -23.69 -51.43 64.15
CA ALA A 73 -23.93 -50.45 63.08
C ALA A 73 -23.80 -49.01 63.60
N ASP A 74 -24.39 -48.70 64.76
CA ASP A 74 -24.28 -47.39 65.40
C ASP A 74 -22.83 -47.06 65.82
N ALA A 75 -22.04 -48.07 66.20
CA ALA A 75 -20.63 -47.91 66.57
C ALA A 75 -19.68 -47.83 65.36
N ALA A 76 -20.09 -48.28 64.16
CA ALA A 76 -19.24 -48.30 62.97
C ALA A 76 -18.83 -46.90 62.51
N VAL A 77 -19.67 -45.89 62.76
CA VAL A 77 -19.33 -44.48 62.58
C VAL A 77 -19.66 -43.72 63.86
N PRO A 78 -18.70 -43.58 64.78
CA PRO A 78 -18.90 -42.80 65.99
C PRO A 78 -19.28 -41.36 65.64
N ALA A 79 -20.28 -40.78 66.31
CA ALA A 79 -20.71 -39.40 66.07
C ALA A 79 -19.57 -38.38 66.25
N VAL A 80 -18.57 -38.69 67.09
CA VAL A 80 -17.37 -37.88 67.34
C VAL A 80 -16.39 -37.89 66.15
N ALA A 81 -16.44 -38.93 65.31
CA ALA A 81 -15.59 -39.03 64.12
C ALA A 81 -16.09 -38.15 62.96
N LEU A 82 -17.39 -37.84 62.93
CA LEU A 82 -18.01 -37.02 61.89
C LEU A 82 -17.46 -35.59 61.92
N GLY A 83 -16.98 -35.10 60.78
CA GLY A 83 -16.36 -33.78 60.64
C GLY A 83 -14.94 -33.66 61.20
N THR A 84 -14.41 -34.72 61.82
CA THR A 84 -13.03 -34.77 62.33
C THR A 84 -12.16 -35.76 61.54
N SER A 85 -12.50 -37.04 61.54
CA SER A 85 -11.78 -38.10 60.80
C SER A 85 -12.60 -38.70 59.66
N VAL A 86 -13.91 -38.47 59.65
CA VAL A 86 -14.84 -38.90 58.59
C VAL A 86 -15.55 -37.67 58.03
N ALA A 87 -15.43 -37.46 56.73
CA ALA A 87 -16.09 -36.34 56.05
C ALA A 87 -17.63 -36.52 56.03
N GLN A 88 -18.34 -35.42 56.24
CA GLN A 88 -19.80 -35.35 56.11
C GLN A 88 -20.17 -34.83 54.74
N LEU A 89 -21.33 -35.27 54.22
CA LEU A 89 -21.91 -34.72 53.00
C LEU A 89 -23.09 -33.82 53.35
N VAL A 90 -23.10 -32.62 52.80
CA VAL A 90 -24.25 -31.71 52.79
C VAL A 90 -24.68 -31.56 51.33
N ASN A 91 -25.89 -31.99 51.00
CA ASN A 91 -26.44 -31.96 49.64
C ASN A 91 -25.53 -32.67 48.59
N GLY A 92 -24.85 -33.75 48.99
CA GLY A 92 -23.98 -34.53 48.10
C GLY A 92 -22.53 -34.03 47.99
N VAL A 93 -22.15 -32.97 48.70
CA VAL A 93 -20.80 -32.39 48.66
C VAL A 93 -20.20 -32.32 50.06
N VAL A 94 -18.88 -32.50 50.17
CA VAL A 94 -18.14 -32.28 51.42
C VAL A 94 -18.03 -30.77 51.70
N PRO A 95 -18.45 -30.25 52.86
CA PRO A 95 -18.30 -28.84 53.20
C PRO A 95 -16.84 -28.37 53.14
N ALA A 96 -16.60 -27.17 52.62
CA ALA A 96 -15.26 -26.62 52.46
C ALA A 96 -14.45 -26.56 53.77
N SER A 97 -15.11 -26.40 54.92
CA SER A 97 -14.48 -26.42 56.24
C SER A 97 -13.86 -27.76 56.63
N GLN A 98 -14.23 -28.85 55.97
CA GLN A 98 -13.68 -30.20 56.17
C GLN A 98 -12.64 -30.57 55.10
N LEU A 99 -12.47 -29.71 54.10
CA LEU A 99 -11.42 -29.87 53.10
C LEU A 99 -10.10 -29.29 53.65
N PRO A 100 -8.96 -29.92 53.38
CA PRO A 100 -7.68 -29.34 53.73
C PRO A 100 -7.48 -27.96 53.09
N SER A 101 -6.70 -27.09 53.73
CA SER A 101 -6.56 -25.70 53.28
C SER A 101 -5.93 -25.52 51.90
N PHE A 102 -5.20 -26.53 51.41
CA PHE A 102 -4.61 -26.62 50.06
C PHE A 102 -5.60 -27.09 48.97
N VAL A 103 -6.89 -27.20 49.29
CA VAL A 103 -7.95 -27.38 48.27
C VAL A 103 -8.52 -26.03 47.82
N ASP A 104 -8.20 -24.96 48.56
CA ASP A 104 -8.56 -23.58 48.23
C ASP A 104 -7.29 -22.72 48.06
N ASP A 105 -6.56 -23.01 46.97
CA ASP A 105 -5.30 -22.34 46.63
C ASP A 105 -5.52 -20.89 46.15
N VAL A 106 -6.75 -20.48 45.85
CA VAL A 106 -7.09 -19.14 45.34
C VAL A 106 -8.26 -18.56 46.12
N LEU A 107 -7.95 -17.64 47.03
CA LEU A 107 -8.93 -16.97 47.88
C LEU A 107 -9.27 -15.58 47.34
N GLU A 108 -10.55 -15.30 47.10
CA GLU A 108 -11.02 -14.01 46.60
C GLU A 108 -11.67 -13.16 47.69
N PHE A 109 -11.24 -11.89 47.78
CA PHE A 109 -11.78 -10.90 48.71
C PHE A 109 -12.04 -9.57 47.98
N PRO A 110 -12.95 -8.72 48.48
CA PRO A 110 -13.24 -7.43 47.86
C PRO A 110 -12.00 -6.52 47.73
N ALA A 111 -11.24 -6.34 48.82
CA ALA A 111 -10.03 -5.54 48.86
C ALA A 111 -8.91 -6.23 49.66
N ARG A 112 -7.67 -5.72 49.55
CA ARG A 112 -6.51 -6.21 50.34
C ARG A 112 -6.73 -6.05 51.85
N ALA A 113 -7.53 -5.06 52.25
CA ALA A 113 -7.88 -4.84 53.66
C ALA A 113 -8.76 -5.96 54.24
N ASP A 114 -9.47 -6.72 53.39
CA ASP A 114 -10.34 -7.82 53.79
C ASP A 114 -9.60 -9.16 53.90
N PHE A 115 -8.31 -9.18 53.56
CA PHE A 115 -7.49 -10.38 53.72
C PHE A 115 -7.35 -10.75 55.21
N PRO A 116 -7.21 -12.05 55.54
CA PRO A 116 -6.87 -12.48 56.89
C PRO A 116 -5.64 -11.75 57.44
N ALA A 117 -5.60 -11.50 58.75
CA ALA A 117 -4.45 -10.83 59.36
C ALA A 117 -3.12 -11.60 59.16
N ILE A 118 -3.21 -12.93 59.07
CA ILE A 118 -2.10 -13.83 58.77
C ILE A 118 -2.52 -14.70 57.59
N GLY A 119 -1.76 -14.64 56.49
CA GLY A 119 -1.96 -15.50 55.34
C GLY A 119 -1.39 -16.91 55.54
N GLU A 120 -1.78 -17.82 54.65
CA GLU A 120 -1.25 -19.18 54.57
C GLU A 120 -0.25 -19.28 53.42
N THR A 121 0.89 -19.93 53.68
CA THR A 121 1.90 -20.21 52.66
C THR A 121 1.31 -21.14 51.59
N GLY A 122 1.58 -20.85 50.31
CA GLY A 122 1.11 -21.65 49.19
C GLY A 122 -0.22 -21.17 48.58
N LYS A 123 -0.95 -20.26 49.24
CA LYS A 123 -2.18 -19.68 48.71
C LYS A 123 -1.94 -18.39 47.91
N ILE A 124 -2.80 -18.19 46.92
CA ILE A 124 -2.99 -16.96 46.19
C ILE A 124 -4.19 -16.22 46.77
N TYR A 125 -4.00 -14.93 47.01
CA TYR A 125 -5.04 -14.04 47.49
C TYR A 125 -5.37 -13.03 46.39
N ILE A 126 -6.63 -12.93 46.01
CA ILE A 126 -7.14 -12.06 44.97
C ILE A 126 -7.94 -10.94 45.62
N ALA A 127 -7.56 -9.69 45.38
CA ALA A 127 -8.34 -8.51 45.75
C ALA A 127 -9.05 -8.01 44.49
N ILE A 128 -10.36 -8.26 44.37
CA ILE A 128 -11.12 -8.08 43.11
C ILE A 128 -11.48 -6.62 42.80
N ASN A 129 -11.37 -5.70 43.77
CA ASN A 129 -11.71 -4.28 43.61
C ASN A 129 -10.55 -3.29 43.89
N ASP A 130 -9.31 -3.77 44.02
CA ASP A 130 -8.14 -2.98 44.43
C ASP A 130 -7.11 -2.70 43.32
N GLY A 131 -7.42 -3.01 42.06
CA GLY A 131 -6.52 -2.89 40.91
C GLY A 131 -6.57 -1.55 40.17
N ASP A 132 -5.58 -1.35 39.30
CA ASP A 132 -5.39 -0.09 38.54
C ASP A 132 -6.19 -0.06 37.22
N SER A 133 -6.84 -1.16 36.84
CA SER A 133 -7.65 -1.23 35.62
C SER A 133 -9.10 -0.85 35.91
N PRO A 134 -9.68 0.13 35.19
CA PRO A 134 -11.06 0.55 35.39
C PRO A 134 -12.10 -0.49 34.93
N THR A 135 -11.70 -1.47 34.12
CA THR A 135 -12.59 -2.55 33.62
C THR A 135 -12.39 -3.88 34.35
N ASN A 136 -11.29 -4.04 35.08
CA ASN A 136 -11.01 -5.22 35.91
C ASN A 136 -10.03 -4.85 37.05
N PRO A 137 -10.52 -4.27 38.15
CA PRO A 137 -9.68 -3.79 39.25
C PRO A 137 -9.19 -4.93 40.15
N THR A 138 -8.55 -5.95 39.58
CA THR A 138 -8.06 -7.11 40.33
C THR A 138 -6.56 -7.02 40.60
N ARG A 139 -6.12 -7.31 41.85
CA ARG A 139 -4.72 -7.53 42.22
C ARG A 139 -4.51 -8.92 42.82
N GLN A 140 -3.34 -9.51 42.56
CA GLN A 140 -2.97 -10.85 43.03
C GLN A 140 -1.83 -10.76 44.04
N TYR A 141 -1.90 -11.54 45.11
CA TYR A 141 -0.92 -11.56 46.19
C TYR A 141 -0.57 -12.99 46.58
N ARG A 142 0.64 -13.17 47.11
CA ARG A 142 1.07 -14.38 47.83
C ARG A 142 1.45 -14.04 49.27
N TRP A 143 1.27 -14.97 50.19
CA TRP A 143 1.82 -14.85 51.53
C TRP A 143 3.32 -15.18 51.53
N SER A 144 4.15 -14.26 52.04
CA SER A 144 5.61 -14.45 52.13
C SER A 144 6.09 -15.13 53.42
N GLY A 145 5.17 -15.44 54.35
CA GLY A 145 5.48 -15.85 55.72
C GLY A 145 5.33 -14.71 56.74
N ALA A 146 5.41 -13.45 56.30
CA ALA A 146 5.26 -12.28 57.19
C ALA A 146 4.32 -11.20 56.63
N ALA A 147 4.17 -11.10 55.31
CA ALA A 147 3.30 -10.12 54.68
C ALA A 147 2.76 -10.61 53.33
N TYR A 148 1.67 -9.99 52.90
CA TYR A 148 1.15 -10.14 51.53
C TYR A 148 2.07 -9.42 50.54
N VAL A 149 2.66 -10.18 49.63
CA VAL A 149 3.52 -9.68 48.55
C VAL A 149 2.73 -9.70 47.25
N LEU A 150 2.67 -8.55 46.57
CA LEU A 150 2.04 -8.42 45.27
C LEU A 150 2.73 -9.33 44.25
N ILE A 151 1.94 -10.11 43.52
CA ILE A 151 2.38 -10.76 42.29
C ILE A 151 2.11 -9.75 41.18
N PRO A 152 3.14 -9.17 40.54
CA PRO A 152 2.92 -8.18 39.50
C PRO A 152 2.22 -8.84 38.32
N SER A 153 1.08 -8.28 37.91
CA SER A 153 0.46 -8.62 36.63
C SER A 153 1.36 -8.12 35.50
N SER A 154 1.43 -8.89 34.41
CA SER A 154 1.98 -8.34 33.16
C SER A 154 1.12 -7.14 32.76
N PRO A 155 1.73 -6.00 32.40
CA PRO A 155 0.99 -4.87 31.85
C PRO A 155 0.16 -5.34 30.65
N GLY A 156 -1.16 -5.16 30.70
CA GLY A 156 -2.08 -5.64 29.65
C GLY A 156 -2.15 -4.70 28.44
N SER A 157 -1.63 -3.49 28.57
CA SER A 157 -1.55 -2.47 27.53
C SER A 157 -0.32 -1.59 27.70
N THR A 158 0.03 -0.85 26.66
CA THR A 158 1.09 0.16 26.70
C THR A 158 0.77 1.33 27.62
N ASP A 159 -0.50 1.60 27.92
CA ASP A 159 -0.91 2.67 28.84
C ASP A 159 -0.48 2.38 30.30
N GLN A 160 -0.23 1.12 30.61
CA GLN A 160 0.23 0.65 31.93
C GLN A 160 1.75 0.49 32.02
N VAL A 161 2.49 0.82 30.96
CA VAL A 161 3.96 0.76 30.95
C VAL A 161 4.51 2.18 30.93
N PRO A 162 5.03 2.68 32.07
CA PRO A 162 5.69 3.99 32.10
C PRO A 162 6.89 4.02 31.15
N GLU A 163 7.00 5.07 30.34
CA GLU A 163 8.18 5.27 29.49
C GLU A 163 9.40 5.51 30.38
N GLY A 164 10.39 4.63 30.28
CA GLY A 164 11.65 4.75 31.00
C GLY A 164 12.69 5.57 30.22
N ALA A 165 13.83 5.86 30.84
CA ALA A 165 14.95 6.51 30.16
C ALA A 165 15.52 5.68 28.98
N THR A 166 15.36 4.34 29.02
CA THR A 166 15.93 3.40 28.04
C THR A 166 14.90 2.83 27.08
N ASN A 167 13.69 2.49 27.56
CA ASN A 167 12.62 1.92 26.75
C ASN A 167 11.52 2.95 26.54
N GLN A 168 11.65 3.72 25.46
CA GLN A 168 10.68 4.74 25.04
C GLN A 168 9.92 4.23 23.80
N TYR A 169 8.60 4.44 23.77
CA TYR A 169 7.78 4.14 22.60
C TYR A 169 8.04 5.17 21.48
N PHE A 170 8.38 6.41 21.86
CA PHE A 170 8.76 7.51 20.97
C PHE A 170 10.20 7.99 21.23
N SER A 171 11.18 7.45 20.51
CA SER A 171 12.55 7.95 20.60
C SER A 171 12.80 9.12 19.65
N ALA A 172 13.64 10.07 20.08
CA ALA A 172 14.05 11.20 19.22
C ALA A 172 14.69 10.74 17.90
N ALA A 173 15.37 9.58 17.91
CA ALA A 173 15.93 8.97 16.70
C ALA A 173 14.83 8.50 15.73
N ARG A 174 13.78 7.82 16.23
CA ARG A 174 12.62 7.42 15.39
C ARG A 174 11.90 8.61 14.81
N VAL A 175 11.70 9.68 15.59
CA VAL A 175 11.06 10.91 15.09
C VAL A 175 11.86 11.52 13.94
N ARG A 176 13.19 11.63 14.08
CA ARG A 176 14.08 12.16 13.02
C ARG A 176 14.14 11.27 11.77
N SER A 177 14.01 9.95 11.93
CA SER A 177 14.03 9.00 10.81
C SER A 177 12.65 8.79 10.17
N THR A 178 11.60 9.44 10.68
CA THR A 178 10.25 9.29 10.13
C THR A 178 10.20 9.94 8.75
N THR A 179 9.83 9.16 7.73
CA THR A 179 9.66 9.65 6.37
C THR A 179 8.38 10.49 6.25
N LEU A 180 8.43 11.58 5.49
CA LEU A 180 7.28 12.47 5.27
C LEU A 180 6.35 11.93 4.16
N ALA A 181 5.94 10.67 4.29
CA ALA A 181 5.04 10.04 3.32
C ALA A 181 3.69 10.78 3.29
N GLY A 182 3.27 11.22 2.10
CA GLY A 182 2.09 12.08 1.94
C GLY A 182 2.36 13.57 2.04
N LEU A 183 3.63 14.03 2.00
CA LEU A 183 3.95 15.44 1.80
C LEU A 183 3.30 15.92 0.49
N GLY A 184 2.23 16.70 0.62
CA GLY A 184 1.39 17.14 -0.49
C GLY A 184 1.98 18.31 -1.28
N ALA A 185 1.13 18.97 -2.06
CA ALA A 185 1.50 20.15 -2.83
C ALA A 185 2.12 21.24 -1.94
N LEU A 186 3.16 21.91 -2.44
CA LEU A 186 3.80 23.02 -1.75
C LEU A 186 2.87 24.23 -1.75
N VAL A 187 2.63 24.81 -0.59
CA VAL A 187 1.68 25.93 -0.41
C VAL A 187 2.44 27.14 0.12
N ASN A 188 2.34 28.29 -0.53
CA ASN A 188 2.90 29.53 0.02
C ASN A 188 1.90 30.17 1.01
N ALA A 189 1.85 29.64 2.23
CA ALA A 189 0.97 30.13 3.29
C ALA A 189 1.65 30.06 4.65
N ALA A 190 1.18 30.88 5.60
CA ALA A 190 1.65 30.82 6.98
C ALA A 190 1.29 29.48 7.63
N ILE A 191 2.20 28.99 8.48
CA ILE A 191 1.96 27.83 9.34
C ILE A 191 1.09 28.28 10.52
N VAL A 192 0.01 27.54 10.79
CA VAL A 192 -0.97 27.83 11.85
C VAL A 192 -1.12 26.63 12.78
N ALA A 193 -1.72 26.83 13.96
CA ALA A 193 -1.85 25.80 14.98
C ALA A 193 -2.66 24.55 14.55
N GLY A 194 -3.48 24.66 13.51
CA GLY A 194 -4.23 23.54 12.95
C GLY A 194 -3.44 22.69 11.94
N ASP A 195 -2.21 23.09 11.58
CA ASP A 195 -1.40 22.34 10.62
C ASP A 195 -0.78 21.09 11.25
N THR A 196 -0.94 19.96 10.58
CA THR A 196 -0.11 18.78 10.83
C THR A 196 1.35 19.06 10.50
N VAL A 197 2.28 18.26 11.04
CA VAL A 197 3.72 18.39 10.76
C VAL A 197 4.02 18.35 9.24
N LEU A 198 3.30 17.51 8.49
CA LEU A 198 3.45 17.43 7.03
C LEU A 198 2.97 18.71 6.34
N GLN A 199 1.81 19.25 6.74
CA GLN A 199 1.29 20.52 6.21
C GLN A 199 2.22 21.69 6.52
N ALA A 200 2.78 21.74 7.73
CA ALA A 200 3.74 22.75 8.14
C ALA A 200 5.01 22.71 7.28
N LEU A 201 5.55 21.52 7.01
CA LEU A 201 6.74 21.35 6.16
C LEU A 201 6.46 21.68 4.69
N ALA A 202 5.29 21.31 4.15
CA ALA A 202 4.88 21.69 2.80
C ALA A 202 4.74 23.21 2.66
N LYS A 203 4.17 23.87 3.68
CA LYS A 203 4.06 25.33 3.75
C LYS A 203 5.41 26.02 3.85
N LEU A 204 6.29 25.52 4.73
CA LEU A 204 7.65 26.03 4.88
C LEU A 204 8.42 26.00 3.55
N GLN A 205 8.39 24.85 2.87
CA GLN A 205 9.08 24.70 1.59
C GLN A 205 8.45 25.59 0.49
N GLY A 206 7.12 25.74 0.48
CA GLY A 206 6.42 26.65 -0.44
C GLY A 206 6.79 28.12 -0.22
N GLN A 207 6.82 28.57 1.03
CA GLN A 207 7.28 29.92 1.40
C GLN A 207 8.75 30.15 1.03
N LEU A 208 9.62 29.16 1.27
CA LEU A 208 11.05 29.25 0.93
C LEU A 208 11.26 29.36 -0.58
N ASN A 209 10.57 28.54 -1.37
CA ASN A 209 10.64 28.60 -2.83
C ASN A 209 10.21 29.98 -3.35
N ALA A 210 9.12 30.53 -2.80
CA ALA A 210 8.66 31.86 -3.13
C ALA A 210 9.68 32.96 -2.76
N LYS A 211 10.33 32.86 -1.60
CA LYS A 211 11.35 33.82 -1.16
C LYS A 211 12.65 33.73 -1.97
N LEU A 212 13.04 32.52 -2.40
CA LEU A 212 14.24 32.29 -3.20
C LEU A 212 14.03 32.52 -4.70
N GLY A 213 12.80 32.85 -5.14
CA GLY A 213 12.48 32.96 -6.56
C GLY A 213 12.63 31.64 -7.32
N ARG A 214 12.68 30.51 -6.61
CA ARG A 214 12.71 29.17 -7.20
C ARG A 214 11.28 28.79 -7.60
N SER A 215 10.90 29.25 -8.78
CA SER A 215 9.63 28.93 -9.43
C SER A 215 9.91 28.11 -10.69
N GLU A 216 8.94 27.28 -11.12
CA GLU A 216 9.00 26.59 -12.43
C GLU A 216 8.98 27.59 -13.60
N VAL A 217 8.50 28.79 -13.32
CA VAL A 217 8.38 29.94 -14.23
C VAL A 217 9.34 31.04 -13.76
N ALA A 218 10.00 31.73 -14.70
CA ALA A 218 10.88 32.86 -14.37
C ALA A 218 10.08 34.01 -13.71
N THR A 219 10.72 34.81 -12.85
CA THR A 219 10.07 35.90 -12.09
C THR A 219 9.29 36.90 -12.95
N ASP A 220 9.65 37.08 -14.22
CA ASP A 220 8.97 37.94 -15.19
C ASP A 220 8.18 37.17 -16.26
N SER A 221 7.83 35.90 -16.03
CA SER A 221 7.14 35.05 -17.02
C SER A 221 5.86 35.69 -17.55
N ASP A 222 5.13 36.45 -16.74
CA ASP A 222 3.89 37.13 -17.16
C ASP A 222 4.13 38.19 -18.23
N LYS A 223 5.29 38.87 -18.20
CA LYS A 223 5.72 39.79 -19.26
C LYS A 223 6.20 39.07 -20.51
N LEU A 224 6.37 37.76 -20.42
CA LEU A 224 6.96 36.90 -21.44
C LEU A 224 6.01 35.78 -21.91
N GLY A 225 4.72 35.85 -21.56
CA GLY A 225 3.69 34.90 -22.02
C GLY A 225 3.56 33.60 -21.22
N GLY A 226 4.07 33.55 -19.99
CA GLY A 226 3.83 32.47 -19.02
C GLY A 226 4.59 31.16 -19.28
N GLN A 227 5.63 31.17 -20.11
CA GLN A 227 6.37 29.94 -20.43
C GLN A 227 7.36 29.55 -19.30
N PRO A 228 7.66 28.26 -19.13
CA PRO A 228 8.60 27.80 -18.11
C PRO A 228 10.01 28.37 -18.34
N ALA A 229 10.82 28.48 -17.27
CA ALA A 229 12.15 29.10 -17.35
C ALA A 229 13.07 28.47 -18.43
N ALA A 230 12.92 27.17 -18.67
CA ALA A 230 13.64 26.43 -19.71
C ALA A 230 13.40 26.95 -21.14
N PHE A 231 12.22 27.54 -21.40
CA PHE A 231 11.89 28.15 -22.70
C PHE A 231 12.78 29.35 -23.01
N TYR A 232 13.20 30.10 -21.98
CA TYR A 232 14.00 31.32 -22.14
C TYR A 232 15.51 31.08 -22.08
N THR A 233 15.93 29.92 -21.60
CA THR A 233 17.35 29.51 -21.57
C THR A 233 17.73 28.61 -22.73
N ALA A 234 16.80 28.32 -23.66
CA ALA A 234 17.07 27.48 -24.81
C ALA A 234 18.12 28.15 -25.73
N PRO A 235 19.30 27.54 -25.92
CA PRO A 235 20.32 28.11 -26.78
C PRO A 235 19.85 28.10 -28.23
N PHE A 236 19.92 29.26 -28.89
CA PHE A 236 19.71 29.35 -30.32
C PHE A 236 20.84 28.64 -31.06
N VAL A 237 20.48 27.80 -32.04
CA VAL A 237 21.44 27.13 -32.93
C VAL A 237 21.05 27.43 -34.38
N GLY A 238 22.01 27.90 -35.18
CA GLY A 238 21.79 28.18 -36.60
C GLY A 238 21.47 26.92 -37.42
N ALA A 239 20.83 27.11 -38.57
CA ALA A 239 20.58 26.02 -39.51
C ALA A 239 21.86 25.60 -40.23
N THR A 240 21.89 24.37 -40.72
CA THR A 240 22.86 23.89 -41.71
C THR A 240 22.19 23.75 -43.07
N ALA A 241 22.94 23.33 -44.09
CA ALA A 241 22.37 23.03 -45.42
C ALA A 241 21.32 21.91 -45.40
N SER A 242 21.32 21.04 -44.38
CA SER A 242 20.49 19.84 -44.29
C SER A 242 19.70 19.71 -42.99
N THR A 243 19.86 20.63 -42.04
CA THR A 243 19.21 20.58 -40.72
C THR A 243 18.70 21.96 -40.34
N ALA A 244 17.44 22.04 -39.91
CA ALA A 244 16.88 23.27 -39.37
C ALA A 244 17.57 23.64 -38.05
N GLY A 245 17.60 24.93 -37.73
CA GLY A 245 18.13 25.41 -36.46
C GLY A 245 17.24 25.06 -35.27
N ILE A 246 17.75 25.31 -34.07
CA ILE A 246 16.97 25.18 -32.83
C ILE A 246 16.37 26.53 -32.47
N LYS A 247 15.06 26.53 -32.16
CA LYS A 247 14.36 27.71 -31.69
C LYS A 247 14.90 28.13 -30.32
N GLY A 248 15.41 29.37 -30.25
CA GLY A 248 15.69 30.07 -28.99
C GLY A 248 14.61 31.12 -28.72
N LEU A 249 15.03 32.35 -28.43
CA LEU A 249 14.13 33.51 -28.32
C LEU A 249 13.64 34.06 -29.68
N VAL A 250 14.22 33.56 -30.78
CA VAL A 250 13.88 33.95 -32.15
C VAL A 250 13.35 32.74 -32.93
N PRO A 251 12.57 32.95 -34.00
CA PRO A 251 12.11 31.86 -34.86
C PRO A 251 13.27 30.99 -35.34
N ALA A 252 13.07 29.68 -35.43
CA ALA A 252 14.10 28.77 -35.92
C ALA A 252 14.34 28.97 -37.43
N PRO A 253 15.59 29.08 -37.89
CA PRO A 253 15.89 29.10 -39.32
C PRO A 253 15.61 27.73 -39.94
N ALA A 254 15.08 27.70 -41.16
CA ALA A 254 14.79 26.44 -41.85
C ALA A 254 16.10 25.80 -42.37
N ALA A 255 16.06 24.49 -42.66
CA ALA A 255 17.19 23.84 -43.32
C ALA A 255 17.49 24.54 -44.66
N GLY A 256 18.75 24.86 -44.93
CA GLY A 256 19.16 25.66 -46.09
C GLY A 256 19.29 27.17 -45.84
N ASP A 257 18.91 27.66 -44.65
CA ASP A 257 19.03 29.07 -44.28
C ASP A 257 20.37 29.42 -43.61
N GLN A 258 21.40 28.56 -43.72
CA GLN A 258 22.68 28.75 -43.02
C GLN A 258 23.43 30.04 -43.38
N LEU A 259 23.08 30.67 -44.52
CA LEU A 259 23.65 31.94 -44.97
C LEU A 259 22.70 33.12 -44.78
N LYS A 260 21.53 32.92 -44.19
CA LYS A 260 20.54 33.98 -43.99
C LYS A 260 20.68 34.62 -42.61
N PHE A 261 20.37 35.91 -42.51
CA PHE A 261 20.29 36.66 -41.27
C PHE A 261 18.82 36.92 -40.88
N LEU A 262 18.54 37.07 -39.59
CA LEU A 262 17.20 37.40 -39.09
C LEU A 262 16.93 38.91 -39.22
N GLY A 263 15.88 39.27 -39.95
CA GLY A 263 15.40 40.65 -40.09
C GLY A 263 14.54 41.10 -38.91
N ALA A 264 14.38 42.42 -38.77
CA ALA A 264 13.53 43.03 -37.73
C ALA A 264 12.04 42.66 -37.85
N ASP A 265 11.63 42.20 -39.03
CA ASP A 265 10.30 41.64 -39.33
C ASP A 265 10.15 40.16 -38.94
N GLY A 266 11.21 39.56 -38.37
CA GLY A 266 11.21 38.16 -37.94
C GLY A 266 11.46 37.15 -39.07
N LEU A 267 11.85 37.60 -40.27
CA LEU A 267 12.10 36.74 -41.42
C LEU A 267 13.60 36.59 -41.72
N TYR A 268 14.02 35.39 -42.16
CA TYR A 268 15.39 35.10 -42.55
C TYR A 268 15.68 35.52 -44.00
N ARG A 269 16.75 36.29 -44.22
CA ARG A 269 17.09 36.91 -45.53
C ARG A 269 18.58 36.76 -45.88
N ILE A 270 18.91 36.79 -47.17
CA ILE A 270 20.29 36.66 -47.67
C ILE A 270 21.00 38.03 -47.51
N PRO A 271 22.24 38.09 -47.02
CA PRO A 271 23.03 39.32 -47.02
C PRO A 271 23.30 39.78 -48.46
N ASP A 272 23.00 41.03 -48.76
CA ASP A 272 23.46 41.67 -49.99
C ASP A 272 24.99 41.73 -49.93
N GLY A 273 25.67 40.82 -50.64
CA GLY A 273 27.12 40.77 -50.68
C GLY A 273 27.74 42.00 -51.36
N PRO A 274 29.07 42.19 -51.30
CA PRO A 274 29.73 43.17 -52.15
C PRO A 274 29.55 42.80 -53.63
N ALA A 275 29.47 43.79 -54.52
CA ALA A 275 29.45 43.55 -55.96
C ALA A 275 30.77 42.89 -56.41
N GLU A 276 30.69 41.81 -57.20
CA GLU A 276 31.85 41.13 -57.76
C GLU A 276 32.30 41.85 -59.04
N VAL A 277 33.59 42.17 -59.16
CA VAL A 277 34.17 42.82 -60.35
C VAL A 277 35.04 41.82 -61.09
N VAL A 278 34.74 41.59 -62.37
CA VAL A 278 35.50 40.70 -63.27
C VAL A 278 36.10 41.54 -64.40
N THR A 279 37.42 41.53 -64.54
CA THR A 279 38.11 42.23 -65.64
C THR A 279 38.91 41.24 -66.48
N ASN A 280 38.74 41.28 -67.81
CA ASN A 280 39.48 40.47 -68.77
C ASN A 280 39.74 41.26 -70.06
N ALA A 281 40.31 40.60 -71.08
CA ALA A 281 40.63 41.23 -72.36
C ALA A 281 39.39 41.82 -73.09
N ASN A 282 38.18 41.37 -72.74
CA ASN A 282 36.93 41.82 -73.33
C ASN A 282 36.28 43.01 -72.57
N GLY A 283 36.90 43.47 -71.46
CA GLY A 283 36.42 44.60 -70.65
C GLY A 283 36.21 44.26 -69.18
N THR A 284 35.33 45.02 -68.50
CA THR A 284 34.98 44.79 -67.08
C THR A 284 33.48 44.53 -66.91
N ALA A 285 33.14 43.55 -66.07
CA ALA A 285 31.79 43.26 -65.62
C ALA A 285 31.67 43.48 -64.10
N VAL A 286 30.61 44.17 -63.67
CA VAL A 286 30.24 44.33 -62.25
C VAL A 286 28.95 43.57 -62.01
N LYS A 287 29.01 42.53 -61.18
CA LYS A 287 27.87 41.69 -60.81
C LYS A 287 27.35 42.08 -59.43
N PHE A 288 26.10 42.51 -59.40
CA PHE A 288 25.41 42.86 -58.16
C PHE A 288 24.73 41.61 -57.54
N PRO A 289 24.61 41.53 -56.21
CA PRO A 289 23.96 40.42 -55.52
C PRO A 289 22.49 40.24 -55.89
N ASP A 290 21.81 41.32 -56.29
CA ASP A 290 20.43 41.31 -56.78
C ASP A 290 20.26 40.59 -58.12
N GLY A 291 21.37 40.20 -58.78
CA GLY A 291 21.42 39.53 -60.07
C GLY A 291 21.64 40.48 -61.25
N THR A 292 21.70 41.79 -61.03
CA THR A 292 22.01 42.79 -62.06
C THR A 292 23.50 42.72 -62.42
N MET A 293 23.83 42.87 -63.70
CA MET A 293 25.20 42.95 -64.19
C MET A 293 25.37 44.14 -65.13
N ILE A 294 26.48 44.86 -64.98
CA ILE A 294 26.90 45.93 -65.88
C ILE A 294 28.23 45.54 -66.50
N CYS A 295 28.26 45.42 -67.83
CA CYS A 295 29.48 45.18 -68.61
C CYS A 295 29.88 46.46 -69.33
N TYR A 296 31.16 46.82 -69.33
CA TYR A 296 31.66 47.95 -70.12
C TYR A 296 33.07 47.68 -70.65
N ALA A 297 33.32 48.11 -71.88
CA ALA A 297 34.65 48.05 -72.51
C ALA A 297 34.82 49.18 -73.54
N GLN A 298 36.07 49.49 -73.88
CA GLN A 298 36.45 50.43 -74.92
C GLN A 298 37.22 49.70 -76.03
N GLY A 299 36.96 50.07 -77.29
CA GLY A 299 37.69 49.57 -78.45
C GLY A 299 39.17 49.94 -78.39
N GLY A 300 40.03 49.00 -78.79
CA GLY A 300 41.49 49.19 -78.76
C GLY A 300 42.06 49.94 -79.98
N ALA A 301 41.29 50.06 -81.07
CA ALA A 301 41.76 50.66 -82.33
C ALA A 301 40.89 51.84 -82.76
N GLU A 302 41.53 52.92 -83.20
CA GLU A 302 40.88 54.04 -83.88
C GLU A 302 40.28 53.57 -85.22
N LYS A 303 39.02 53.91 -85.46
CA LYS A 303 38.28 53.61 -86.69
C LYS A 303 37.97 54.89 -87.43
N THR A 304 37.67 54.75 -88.72
CA THR A 304 37.39 55.88 -89.62
C THR A 304 36.03 55.72 -90.28
N THR A 305 35.26 56.80 -90.38
CA THR A 305 34.03 56.86 -91.17
C THR A 305 34.37 57.02 -92.66
N SER A 306 34.57 55.87 -93.33
CA SER A 306 35.02 55.82 -94.72
C SER A 306 33.93 55.38 -95.70
N ASN A 307 32.80 54.86 -95.22
CA ASN A 307 31.74 54.30 -96.05
C ASN A 307 30.61 55.32 -96.25
N PRO A 308 30.35 55.81 -97.49
CA PRO A 308 29.25 56.73 -97.73
C PRO A 308 27.90 56.04 -97.52
N ASN A 309 27.00 56.67 -96.75
CA ASN A 309 25.67 56.16 -96.46
C ASN A 309 24.65 57.31 -96.50
N GLY A 310 24.15 57.62 -97.71
CA GLY A 310 23.30 58.80 -97.94
C GLY A 310 24.08 60.10 -97.68
N SER A 311 23.52 60.98 -96.84
CA SER A 311 24.17 62.26 -96.44
C SER A 311 25.07 62.14 -95.21
N ILE A 312 25.32 60.92 -94.73
CA ILE A 312 26.23 60.64 -93.61
C ILE A 312 27.30 59.62 -94.04
N TRP A 313 28.36 59.52 -93.24
CA TRP A 313 29.44 58.57 -93.43
C TRP A 313 29.45 57.58 -92.26
N ALA A 314 29.36 56.29 -92.58
CA ALA A 314 29.43 55.20 -91.63
C ALA A 314 30.86 54.66 -91.54
N GLY A 315 31.23 54.14 -90.37
CA GLY A 315 32.42 53.33 -90.23
C GLY A 315 32.14 51.85 -90.49
N ASN A 316 33.11 51.03 -90.09
CA ASN A 316 32.93 49.58 -90.07
C ASN A 316 32.37 49.15 -88.71
N ASP A 317 31.60 48.07 -88.72
CA ASP A 317 31.05 47.46 -87.51
C ASP A 317 32.17 46.99 -86.58
N ASP A 318 32.05 47.32 -85.30
CA ASP A 318 32.94 46.87 -84.23
C ASP A 318 32.17 45.91 -83.31
N THR A 319 32.68 44.70 -83.16
CA THR A 319 32.02 43.65 -82.35
C THR A 319 32.75 43.48 -81.04
N PHE A 320 32.04 43.74 -79.95
CA PHE A 320 32.51 43.55 -78.59
C PHE A 320 31.90 42.28 -78.02
N THR A 321 32.74 41.33 -77.61
CA THR A 321 32.33 40.24 -76.71
C THR A 321 32.22 40.81 -75.29
N TYR A 322 31.20 40.44 -74.53
CA TYR A 322 31.10 40.83 -73.13
C TYR A 322 32.13 40.08 -72.28
N PRO A 323 32.65 40.70 -71.19
CA PRO A 323 33.56 40.04 -70.25
C PRO A 323 32.93 38.80 -69.63
N VAL A 324 31.62 38.84 -69.39
CA VAL A 324 30.80 37.74 -68.89
C VAL A 324 29.50 37.70 -69.70
N PRO A 325 29.05 36.53 -70.17
CA PRO A 325 27.75 36.39 -70.83
C PRO A 325 26.58 36.78 -69.93
N PHE A 326 25.60 37.49 -70.49
CA PHE A 326 24.33 37.76 -69.83
C PHE A 326 23.42 36.53 -69.87
N LYS A 327 22.53 36.40 -68.88
CA LYS A 327 21.42 35.46 -68.92
C LYS A 327 20.17 36.09 -69.52
N THR A 328 19.95 37.38 -69.23
CA THR A 328 19.00 38.24 -69.94
C THR A 328 19.64 39.60 -70.16
N LEU A 329 19.48 40.16 -71.35
CA LEU A 329 20.03 41.46 -71.71
C LEU A 329 18.92 42.51 -71.65
N ALA A 330 19.10 43.55 -70.85
CA ALA A 330 18.14 44.65 -70.76
C ALA A 330 18.40 45.72 -71.84
N GLY A 331 19.68 45.99 -72.13
CA GLY A 331 20.03 46.93 -73.20
C GLY A 331 21.53 47.21 -73.30
N VAL A 332 21.94 47.74 -74.44
CA VAL A 332 23.31 48.17 -74.74
C VAL A 332 23.30 49.65 -75.04
N ILE A 333 24.15 50.40 -74.35
CA ILE A 333 24.30 51.84 -74.47
C ILE A 333 25.67 52.08 -75.12
N PRO A 334 25.74 52.32 -76.45
CA PRO A 334 26.97 52.64 -77.13
C PRO A 334 27.32 54.11 -76.90
N THR A 335 28.61 54.42 -76.79
CA THR A 335 29.12 55.79 -76.72
C THR A 335 30.45 55.91 -77.45
N VAL A 336 30.82 57.15 -77.80
CA VAL A 336 32.10 57.44 -78.45
C VAL A 336 33.05 57.94 -77.37
N ALA A 337 34.14 57.20 -77.15
CA ALA A 337 35.16 57.57 -76.16
C ALA A 337 36.05 58.72 -76.66
N TYR A 338 36.20 58.84 -77.97
CA TYR A 338 37.05 59.83 -78.62
C TYR A 338 36.57 60.07 -80.06
N SER A 339 36.61 61.32 -80.53
CA SER A 339 36.37 61.67 -81.94
C SER A 339 37.33 62.77 -82.41
N LEU A 340 37.77 62.68 -83.67
CA LEU A 340 38.70 63.62 -84.32
C LEU A 340 38.29 63.83 -85.79
N ASN A 341 38.60 64.99 -86.36
CA ASN A 341 38.27 65.46 -87.73
C ASN A 341 36.77 65.68 -88.02
N ALA A 342 35.88 64.96 -87.35
CA ALA A 342 34.43 65.18 -87.39
C ALA A 342 33.80 64.74 -86.06
N TYR A 343 32.62 65.27 -85.74
CA TYR A 343 31.81 64.75 -84.65
C TYR A 343 31.22 63.39 -85.06
N VAL A 344 31.51 62.37 -84.27
CA VAL A 344 31.05 61.01 -84.49
C VAL A 344 30.07 60.63 -83.38
N TRP A 345 28.94 60.05 -83.76
CA TRP A 345 28.03 59.36 -82.85
C TRP A 345 28.00 57.88 -83.20
N CYS A 346 27.51 57.03 -82.29
CA CYS A 346 27.43 55.60 -82.55
C CYS A 346 26.05 55.05 -82.22
N CYS A 347 25.66 53.98 -82.90
CA CYS A 347 24.47 53.23 -82.56
C CYS A 347 24.75 51.72 -82.56
N VAL A 348 23.83 50.99 -81.94
CA VAL A 348 23.89 49.53 -81.87
C VAL A 348 23.52 48.97 -83.25
N GLY A 349 24.38 48.11 -83.79
CA GLY A 349 24.18 47.42 -85.06
C GLY A 349 23.43 46.08 -84.91
N ALA A 350 23.23 45.37 -86.02
CA ALA A 350 22.61 44.05 -86.02
C ALA A 350 23.50 42.99 -85.33
N GLY A 351 22.87 41.93 -84.79
CA GLY A 351 23.60 40.79 -84.19
C GLY A 351 23.89 40.91 -82.69
N GLN A 352 23.06 41.64 -81.94
CA GLN A 352 23.08 41.65 -80.47
C GLN A 352 22.62 40.29 -79.93
N ASP A 353 23.40 39.73 -79.01
CA ASP A 353 23.00 38.53 -78.27
C ASP A 353 23.47 38.61 -76.82
N LEU A 354 23.37 37.50 -76.09
CA LEU A 354 23.74 37.41 -74.68
C LEU A 354 25.26 37.44 -74.44
N VAL A 355 26.08 37.35 -75.49
CA VAL A 355 27.54 37.19 -75.44
C VAL A 355 28.26 38.36 -76.10
N LYS A 356 27.64 39.06 -77.05
CA LYS A 356 28.28 40.17 -77.78
C LYS A 356 27.32 41.29 -78.16
N CYS A 357 27.90 42.45 -78.44
CA CYS A 357 27.26 43.57 -79.12
C CYS A 357 28.08 44.04 -80.32
N THR A 358 27.39 44.40 -81.39
CA THR A 358 27.95 45.11 -82.55
C THR A 358 27.58 46.58 -82.48
N ILE A 359 28.54 47.48 -82.70
CA ILE A 359 28.34 48.94 -82.66
C ILE A 359 29.01 49.56 -83.88
N ASN A 360 28.36 50.55 -84.49
CA ASN A 360 28.91 51.30 -85.62
C ASN A 360 28.88 52.82 -85.34
N GLY A 361 29.89 53.53 -85.85
CA GLY A 361 30.04 54.96 -85.76
C GLY A 361 29.57 55.67 -87.04
N PHE A 362 28.99 56.84 -86.89
CA PHE A 362 28.44 57.67 -87.96
C PHE A 362 28.86 59.12 -87.78
N SER A 363 29.06 59.82 -88.88
CA SER A 363 29.44 61.24 -88.88
C SER A 363 28.87 61.97 -90.09
N GLY A 364 28.79 63.30 -90.00
CA GLY A 364 28.34 64.14 -91.11
C GLY A 364 29.36 64.34 -92.24
N GLY A 365 30.60 63.87 -92.09
CA GLY A 365 31.68 64.03 -93.07
C GLY A 365 32.61 62.82 -93.13
N SER A 366 33.33 62.65 -94.24
CA SER A 366 34.27 61.53 -94.40
C SER A 366 35.52 61.72 -93.54
N ASN A 367 36.22 60.62 -93.26
CA ASN A 367 37.48 60.60 -92.51
C ASN A 367 37.37 61.05 -91.04
N GLY A 368 36.17 61.04 -90.47
CA GLY A 368 35.95 61.19 -89.04
C GLY A 368 36.56 59.99 -88.31
N LYS A 369 37.45 60.26 -87.37
CA LYS A 369 38.11 59.21 -86.59
C LYS A 369 37.45 59.05 -85.24
N TYR A 370 37.31 57.81 -84.75
CA TYR A 370 36.64 57.56 -83.49
C TYR A 370 37.09 56.26 -82.79
N VAL A 371 36.84 56.20 -81.48
CA VAL A 371 36.95 54.99 -80.67
C VAL A 371 35.61 54.75 -79.96
N ILE A 372 35.04 53.56 -80.10
CA ILE A 372 33.77 53.18 -79.45
C ILE A 372 34.03 52.70 -78.02
N ARG A 373 33.09 52.99 -77.12
CA ARG A 373 32.93 52.33 -75.82
C ARG A 373 31.47 51.89 -75.68
N TYR A 374 31.22 50.86 -74.88
CA TYR A 374 29.85 50.47 -74.55
C TYR A 374 29.66 50.31 -73.05
N MET A 375 28.40 50.41 -72.62
CA MET A 375 27.91 49.93 -71.34
C MET A 375 26.66 49.08 -71.60
N ALA A 376 26.68 47.82 -71.21
CA ALA A 376 25.58 46.88 -71.34
C ALA A 376 25.06 46.49 -69.96
N ILE A 377 23.73 46.42 -69.82
CA ILE A 377 23.06 46.11 -68.56
C ILE A 377 22.16 44.90 -68.78
N GLY A 378 22.16 43.97 -67.82
CA GLY A 378 21.34 42.77 -67.87
C GLY A 378 21.39 41.98 -66.57
N ARG A 379 21.02 40.69 -66.62
CA ARG A 379 21.10 39.75 -65.49
C ARG A 379 22.21 38.73 -65.70
N TRP A 380 22.90 38.33 -64.64
CA TRP A 380 23.94 37.28 -64.69
C TRP A 380 23.52 35.94 -64.08
N LYS A 381 22.45 35.92 -63.28
CA LYS A 381 21.90 34.71 -62.64
C LYS A 381 20.41 34.57 -62.82
#